data_AF-A0A3C1A4V4-F1
#
_entry.id   AF-A0A3C1A4V4-F1
#
_cell.length_a   1.000
_cell.length_b   1.000
_cell.length_c   1.000
_cell.angle_alpha   90.00
_cell.angle_beta   90.00
_cell.angle_gamma   90.00
#
_symmetry.space_group_name_H-M   'P 1'
#
loop_
_entity.id
_entity.type
_entity.pdbx_description
1 polymer ?
#
loop_
_entity_poly.entity_id
_entity_poly.type
_entity_poly.pdbx_seq_one_letter_code
_entity_poly.pdbx_strand_id
1 'polypeptide(L)'
;MKRKNKTIPYYSRKKGKWRVKIVMGYQGKDYLQTEEGELDYVVCEYLRTSLYYPFWLDENRDTERDFQPHAHSFNDALSWLLHYPEHFSIEGFEEFYSEQEIELIQKFQKKLLEDMGKI
;
A
#
# COMPACT_ATOMS: atom_id res chain seq x y z
N MET A 1 19.13 7.37 31.55
CA MET A 1 18.56 7.43 30.18
C MET A 1 17.13 6.93 30.21
N LYS A 2 16.11 7.80 30.03
CA LYS A 2 14.71 7.38 29.90
C LYS A 2 14.60 6.42 28.71
N ARG A 3 14.08 5.20 28.91
CA ARG A 3 13.79 4.27 27.81
C ARG A 3 12.91 5.02 26.82
N LYS A 4 13.43 5.33 25.62
CA LYS A 4 12.64 5.96 24.56
C LYS A 4 11.37 5.12 24.40
N ASN A 5 10.19 5.73 24.56
CA ASN A 5 8.93 5.08 24.26
C ASN A 5 8.95 4.71 22.77
N LYS A 6 9.28 3.46 22.46
CA LYS A 6 9.41 2.91 21.10
C LYS A 6 8.04 2.70 20.43
N THR A 7 7.00 3.33 20.97
CA THR A 7 5.64 3.34 20.45
C THR A 7 5.46 4.40 19.38
N ILE A 8 6.38 5.36 19.23
CA ILE A 8 6.41 6.28 18.09
C ILE A 8 7.30 5.66 17.00
N PRO A 9 6.89 5.68 15.71
CA PRO A 9 7.72 5.23 14.60
C PRO A 9 9.15 5.78 14.64
N TYR A 10 10.15 4.92 14.40
CA TYR A 10 11.55 5.30 14.41
C TYR A 10 12.37 4.50 13.39
N TYR A 11 13.34 5.17 12.77
CA TYR A 11 14.24 4.51 11.82
C TYR A 11 15.34 3.73 12.55
N SER A 12 15.48 2.44 12.24
CA SER A 12 16.54 1.59 12.77
C SER A 12 17.69 1.47 11.77
N ARG A 13 18.72 2.30 11.95
CA ARG A 13 19.92 2.27 11.08
C ARG A 13 20.58 0.88 10.97
N LYS A 14 20.57 0.09 12.05
CA LYS A 14 21.12 -1.29 12.05
C LYS A 14 20.36 -2.23 11.11
N LYS A 15 19.05 -2.00 10.94
CA LYS A 15 18.15 -2.86 10.15
C LYS A 15 17.83 -2.26 8.78
N GLY A 16 18.12 -0.96 8.58
CA GLY A 16 17.77 -0.24 7.36
C GLY A 16 16.27 0.01 7.18
N LYS A 17 15.45 -0.11 8.25
CA LYS A 17 13.98 -0.06 8.17
C LYS A 17 13.37 0.87 9.21
N TRP A 18 12.17 1.37 8.93
CA TRP A 18 11.30 2.00 9.92
C TRP A 18 10.70 0.93 10.83
N ARG A 19 10.42 1.30 12.08
CA ARG A 19 9.89 0.38 13.09
C ARG A 19 8.95 1.08 14.04
N VAL A 20 7.94 0.37 14.52
CA VAL A 20 7.08 0.80 15.62
C VAL A 20 6.80 -0.38 16.55
N LYS A 21 6.60 -0.10 17.84
CA LYS A 21 6.09 -1.10 18.77
C LYS A 21 4.62 -0.84 19.07
N ILE A 22 3.78 -1.80 18.75
CA ILE A 22 2.34 -1.75 18.98
C ILE A 22 1.95 -2.74 20.09
N VAL A 23 0.92 -2.39 20.85
CA VAL A 23 0.32 -3.29 21.83
C VAL A 23 -0.82 -4.03 21.15
N MET A 24 -0.73 -5.36 21.16
CA MET A 24 -1.70 -6.28 20.57
C MET A 24 -2.34 -7.10 21.69
N GLY A 25 -3.64 -7.40 21.54
CA GLY A 25 -4.37 -8.28 22.45
C GLY A 25 -4.62 -9.63 21.80
N TYR A 26 -4.27 -10.73 22.47
CA TYR A 26 -4.64 -12.08 22.05
C TYR A 26 -5.07 -12.91 23.26
N GLN A 27 -6.25 -13.53 23.17
CA GLN A 27 -6.84 -14.34 24.25
C GLN A 27 -6.85 -13.64 25.62
N GLY A 28 -7.17 -12.34 25.64
CA GLY A 28 -7.24 -11.54 26.87
C GLY A 28 -5.87 -11.16 27.46
N LYS A 29 -4.77 -11.35 26.73
CA LYS A 29 -3.43 -10.91 27.13
C LYS A 29 -2.86 -9.90 26.16
N ASP A 30 -2.29 -8.85 26.71
CA ASP A 30 -1.55 -7.85 25.93
C ASP A 30 -0.10 -8.28 25.74
N TYR A 31 0.39 -8.12 24.51
CA TYR A 31 1.80 -8.30 24.18
C TYR A 31 2.27 -7.20 23.24
N LEU A 32 3.59 -6.98 23.22
CA LEU A 32 4.22 -5.93 22.45
C LEU A 32 4.78 -6.53 21.15
N GLN A 33 4.15 -6.19 20.03
CA GLN A 33 4.62 -6.57 18.70
C GLN A 33 5.50 -5.45 18.13
N THR A 34 6.49 -5.80 17.32
CA THR A 34 7.32 -4.83 16.60
C THR A 34 7.08 -4.99 15.12
N GLU A 35 6.48 -3.97 14.51
CA GLU A 35 6.32 -3.88 13.07
C GLU A 35 7.54 -3.21 12.45
N GLU A 36 7.93 -3.65 11.27
CA GLU A 36 9.07 -3.10 10.53
C GLU A 36 8.88 -3.16 9.01
N GLY A 37 9.18 -2.05 8.34
CA GLY A 37 8.99 -1.92 6.91
C GLY A 37 9.28 -0.50 6.42
N GLU A 38 8.58 -0.11 5.36
CA GLU A 38 8.53 1.26 4.87
C GLU A 38 7.79 2.17 5.86
N LEU A 39 8.01 3.48 5.72
CA LEU A 39 7.53 4.45 6.71
C LEU A 39 5.99 4.49 6.77
N ASP A 40 5.33 4.53 5.62
CA ASP A 40 3.89 4.55 5.49
C ASP A 40 3.22 3.33 6.12
N TYR A 41 3.75 2.12 5.86
CA TYR A 41 3.31 0.89 6.53
C TYR A 41 3.43 1.01 8.06
N VAL A 42 4.59 1.44 8.56
CA VAL A 42 4.83 1.60 10.00
C VAL A 42 3.93 2.67 10.63
N VAL A 43 3.59 3.72 9.90
CA VAL A 43 2.63 4.76 10.33
C VAL A 43 1.20 4.20 10.36
N CYS A 44 0.81 3.38 9.38
CA CYS A 44 -0.49 2.70 9.35
C CYS A 44 -0.67 1.82 10.60
N GLU A 45 0.34 0.99 10.91
CA GLU A 45 0.36 0.17 12.12
C GLU A 45 0.28 1.00 13.41
N TYR A 46 0.99 2.14 13.44
CA TYR A 46 0.94 3.08 14.57
C TYR A 46 -0.46 3.67 14.78
N LEU A 47 -1.14 4.05 13.70
CA LEU A 47 -2.46 4.66 13.71
C LEU A 47 -3.60 3.64 13.78
N ARG A 48 -3.29 2.34 13.68
CA ARG A 48 -4.28 1.25 13.55
C ARG A 48 -5.24 1.50 12.38
N THR A 49 -4.70 1.94 11.26
CA THR A 49 -5.40 2.16 10.00
C THR A 49 -4.59 1.55 8.86
N SER A 50 -5.07 1.65 7.64
CA SER A 50 -4.30 1.28 6.45
C SER A 50 -4.60 2.27 5.34
N LEU A 51 -3.59 2.55 4.52
CA LEU A 51 -3.86 3.13 3.21
C LEU A 51 -4.56 2.09 2.35
N TYR A 52 -5.47 2.57 1.51
CA TYR A 52 -6.33 1.75 0.69
C TYR A 52 -6.34 2.34 -0.72
N TYR A 53 -5.64 1.68 -1.64
CA TYR A 53 -5.55 2.05 -3.05
C TYR A 53 -6.22 0.97 -3.90
N PRO A 54 -7.55 1.03 -4.07
CA PRO A 54 -8.31 0.05 -4.83
C PRO A 54 -8.10 0.23 -6.34
N PHE A 55 -8.14 -0.86 -7.07
CA PHE A 55 -8.06 -0.89 -8.53
C PHE A 55 -8.72 -2.15 -9.08
N TRP A 56 -9.02 -2.11 -10.37
CA TRP A 56 -9.42 -3.27 -11.14
C TRP A 56 -8.22 -3.89 -11.83
N LEU A 57 -8.27 -5.22 -11.91
CA LEU A 57 -7.61 -5.99 -12.96
C LEU A 57 -8.77 -6.58 -13.76
N ASP A 58 -8.81 -6.40 -15.09
CA ASP A 58 -9.95 -6.82 -15.94
C ASP A 58 -10.47 -8.24 -15.66
N GLU A 59 -9.60 -9.18 -15.27
CA GLU A 59 -9.97 -10.56 -14.88
C GLU A 59 -10.89 -10.64 -13.64
N ASN A 60 -10.92 -9.59 -12.82
CA ASN A 60 -11.61 -9.54 -11.52
C ASN A 60 -12.85 -8.63 -11.52
N ARG A 61 -13.22 -8.00 -12.64
CA ARG A 61 -14.41 -7.11 -12.71
C ARG A 61 -15.75 -7.86 -12.56
N ASP A 62 -15.77 -9.17 -12.79
CA ASP A 62 -17.00 -9.98 -12.92
C ASP A 62 -17.03 -11.23 -12.02
N THR A 63 -16.18 -11.28 -10.98
CA THR A 63 -16.22 -12.39 -10.03
C THR A 63 -17.09 -11.97 -8.84
N GLU A 64 -18.05 -12.82 -8.45
CA GLU A 64 -18.83 -12.76 -7.19
C GLU A 64 -17.94 -12.82 -5.92
N ARG A 65 -16.67 -12.45 -6.01
CA ARG A 65 -15.71 -12.42 -4.92
C ARG A 65 -15.90 -11.11 -4.15
N ASP A 66 -16.21 -11.24 -2.87
CA ASP A 66 -16.25 -10.15 -1.88
C ASP A 66 -14.91 -9.39 -1.70
N PHE A 67 -13.89 -9.66 -2.52
CA PHE A 67 -12.55 -9.11 -2.34
C PHE A 67 -12.04 -8.44 -3.61
N GLN A 68 -12.17 -7.12 -3.62
CA GLN A 68 -11.58 -6.23 -4.60
C GLN A 68 -10.05 -6.14 -4.42
N PRO A 69 -9.26 -6.20 -5.51
CA PRO A 69 -7.83 -5.91 -5.46
C PRO A 69 -7.55 -4.50 -4.92
N HIS A 70 -6.60 -4.39 -4.01
CA HIS A 70 -6.13 -3.12 -3.49
C HIS A 70 -4.67 -3.22 -3.05
N ALA A 71 -4.02 -2.07 -2.99
CA ALA A 71 -2.67 -1.90 -2.49
C ALA A 71 -2.67 -1.13 -1.16
N HIS A 72 -1.64 -1.38 -0.35
CA HIS A 72 -1.42 -0.69 0.93
C HIS A 72 -0.44 0.49 0.82
N SER A 73 0.06 0.77 -0.38
CA SER A 73 0.83 1.95 -0.72
C SER A 73 0.63 2.30 -2.19
N PHE A 74 0.86 3.57 -2.56
CA PHE A 74 0.83 3.97 -3.96
C PHE A 74 1.92 3.28 -4.78
N ASN A 75 3.10 3.02 -4.18
CA ASN A 75 4.16 2.25 -4.83
C ASN A 75 3.73 0.82 -5.16
N ASP A 76 2.97 0.17 -4.28
CA ASP A 76 2.43 -1.16 -4.55
C ASP A 76 1.41 -1.10 -5.70
N ALA A 77 0.55 -0.07 -5.75
CA ALA A 77 -0.36 0.14 -6.88
C ALA A 77 0.40 0.30 -8.22
N LEU A 78 1.50 1.08 -8.22
CA LEU A 78 2.38 1.20 -9.39
C LEU A 78 3.06 -0.12 -9.76
N SER A 79 3.41 -0.95 -8.79
CA SER A 79 3.96 -2.30 -9.02
C SER A 79 2.93 -3.20 -9.73
N TRP A 80 1.68 -3.19 -9.26
CA TRP A 80 0.57 -3.88 -9.93
C TRP A 80 0.37 -3.40 -11.37
N LEU A 81 0.35 -2.08 -11.58
CA LEU A 81 0.26 -1.48 -12.91
C LEU A 81 1.42 -1.92 -13.84
N LEU A 82 2.65 -1.95 -13.33
CA LEU A 82 3.83 -2.40 -14.09
C LEU A 82 3.70 -3.87 -14.54
N HIS A 83 3.11 -4.72 -13.70
CA HIS A 83 2.92 -6.14 -14.00
C HIS A 83 1.72 -6.42 -14.91
N TYR A 84 0.68 -5.58 -14.87
CA TYR A 84 -0.58 -5.79 -15.59
C TYR A 84 -1.10 -4.53 -16.29
N PRO A 85 -0.31 -3.88 -17.16
CA PRO A 85 -0.66 -2.57 -17.71
C PRO A 85 -1.89 -2.58 -18.62
N GLU A 86 -2.19 -3.69 -19.29
CA GLU A 86 -3.40 -3.81 -20.13
C GLU A 86 -4.68 -3.97 -19.32
N HIS A 87 -4.57 -4.46 -18.09
CA HIS A 87 -5.73 -4.85 -17.26
C HIS A 87 -5.96 -3.93 -16.08
N PHE A 88 -4.99 -3.09 -15.74
CA PHE A 88 -5.06 -2.18 -14.61
C PHE A 88 -6.00 -1.01 -14.89
N SER A 89 -6.90 -0.73 -13.96
CA SER A 89 -7.76 0.46 -14.05
C SER A 89 -8.16 0.95 -12.67
N ILE A 90 -8.23 2.27 -12.50
CA ILE A 90 -8.75 2.92 -11.29
C ILE A 90 -10.13 3.54 -11.52
N GLU A 91 -10.79 3.22 -12.65
CA GLU A 91 -12.12 3.73 -12.97
C GLU A 91 -13.13 3.35 -11.87
N GLY A 92 -13.76 4.36 -11.28
CA GLY A 92 -14.67 4.22 -10.13
C GLY A 92 -13.98 4.27 -8.76
N PHE A 93 -12.67 4.48 -8.70
CA PHE A 93 -11.87 4.63 -7.47
C PHE A 93 -11.10 5.94 -7.39
N GLU A 94 -11.42 6.92 -8.23
CA GLU A 94 -10.66 8.15 -8.35
C GLU A 94 -10.57 8.92 -7.02
N GLU A 95 -11.59 8.81 -6.16
CA GLU A 95 -11.59 9.45 -4.83
C GLU A 95 -10.52 8.93 -3.86
N PHE A 96 -9.96 7.74 -4.12
CA PHE A 96 -8.90 7.13 -3.31
C PHE A 96 -7.50 7.58 -3.74
N TYR A 97 -7.39 8.33 -4.82
CA TYR A 97 -6.13 8.82 -5.37
C TYR A 97 -6.14 10.35 -5.42
N SER A 98 -4.98 10.97 -5.20
CA SER A 98 -4.81 12.38 -5.50
C SER A 98 -4.76 12.62 -7.02
N GLU A 99 -5.06 13.84 -7.46
CA GLU A 99 -4.98 14.23 -8.88
C GLU A 99 -3.59 13.94 -9.48
N GLN A 100 -2.53 14.14 -8.71
CA GLN A 100 -1.14 13.87 -9.15
C GLN A 100 -0.86 12.37 -9.32
N GLU A 101 -1.39 11.54 -8.41
CA GLU A 101 -1.27 10.08 -8.50
C GLU A 101 -2.03 9.54 -9.71
N ILE A 102 -3.24 10.06 -9.98
CA ILE A 102 -4.03 9.73 -11.17
C ILE A 102 -3.26 10.07 -12.45
N GLU A 103 -2.71 11.29 -12.55
CA GLU A 103 -1.93 11.72 -13.72
C GLU A 103 -0.70 10.82 -13.95
N LEU A 104 -0.01 10.45 -12.86
CA LEU A 104 1.15 9.58 -12.92
C LEU A 104 0.78 8.17 -13.37
N ILE A 105 -0.28 7.57 -12.81
CA ILE A 105 -0.81 6.26 -13.22
C ILE A 105 -1.10 6.26 -14.73
N GLN A 106 -1.84 7.25 -15.22
CA GLN A 106 -2.23 7.34 -16.63
C GLN A 106 -1.02 7.47 -17.57
N LYS A 107 -0.06 8.34 -17.24
CA LYS A 107 1.16 8.53 -18.03
C LYS A 107 2.03 7.27 -18.02
N PHE A 108 2.16 6.62 -16.88
CA PHE A 108 2.97 5.42 -16.75
C PHE A 108 2.36 4.25 -17.53
N GLN A 109 1.06 4.01 -17.35
CA GLN A 109 0.33 2.98 -18.10
C GLN A 109 0.44 3.19 -19.60
N LYS A 110 0.19 4.42 -20.08
CA LYS A 110 0.33 4.75 -21.50
C LYS A 110 1.72 4.41 -22.03
N LYS A 111 2.78 4.82 -21.33
CA LYS A 111 4.16 4.56 -21.75
C LYS A 111 4.47 3.07 -21.82
N LEU A 112 4.00 2.29 -20.84
CA LEU A 112 4.15 0.84 -20.83
C LEU A 112 3.48 0.20 -22.05
N LEU A 113 2.26 0.61 -22.37
CA LEU A 113 1.51 0.08 -23.52
C LEU A 113 2.16 0.45 -24.86
N GLU A 114 2.67 1.67 -25.01
CA GLU A 114 3.44 2.11 -26.19
C GLU A 114 4.71 1.25 -26.37
N ASP A 115 5.48 1.04 -25.30
CA ASP A 115 6.71 0.24 -25.35
C ASP A 115 6.46 -1.25 -25.61
N MET A 116 5.26 -1.74 -25.28
CA MET A 116 4.80 -3.09 -25.58
C MET A 116 4.18 -3.23 -26.99
N GLY A 117 4.04 -2.14 -27.74
CA GLY A 117 3.41 -2.14 -29.08
C GLY A 117 1.92 -2.46 -29.05
N LYS A 118 1.23 -2.12 -27.95
CA LYS A 118 -0.20 -2.39 -27.75
C LYS A 118 -1.11 -1.23 -28.18
N ILE A 119 -0.54 -0.04 -28.32
CA ILE A 119 -1.17 1.18 -28.83
C ILE A 119 -0.20 1.97 -29.71
#